data_AF-A0A1G9H305-F1
#
_entry.id   AF-A0A1G9H305-F1
#
_cell.length_a   1.000
_cell.length_b   1.000
_cell.length_c   1.000
_cell.angle_alpha   90.00
_cell.angle_beta   90.00
_cell.angle_gamma   90.00
#
_symmetry.space_group_name_H-M   'P 1'
#
loop_
_entity.id
_entity.type
_entity.pdbx_description
1 polymer ?
#
loop_
_entity_poly.entity_id
_entity_poly.type
_entity_poly.pdbx_seq_one_letter_code
_entity_poly.pdbx_strand_id
1 'polypeptide(L)'
;MIDGVPEVMFGVGDLNVLAGVGAPWLLGTDAVERHYVAFLRCSVGFRDQLLRRYSTLRNFVDVRNRASIRWLRWLGFTLSDPVALRGHEFRLFELRSA
;
A
#
# COMPACT_ATOMS: atom_id res chain seq x y z
N MET A 1 14.99 7.59 3.32
CA MET A 1 16.16 7.52 4.21
C MET A 1 15.81 8.27 5.48
N ILE A 2 16.06 7.67 6.64
CA ILE A 2 16.02 8.34 7.95
C ILE A 2 17.46 8.24 8.47
N ASP A 3 18.10 9.37 8.75
CA ASP A 3 19.50 9.43 9.21
C ASP A 3 20.49 8.61 8.36
N GLY A 4 20.29 8.58 7.04
CA GLY A 4 21.14 7.83 6.12
C GLY A 4 20.85 6.32 6.07
N VAL A 5 19.79 5.84 6.72
CA VAL A 5 19.36 4.44 6.70
C VAL A 5 18.10 4.27 5.82
N PRO A 6 18.04 3.24 4.96
CA PRO A 6 16.87 2.95 4.12
C PRO A 6 15.77 2.26 4.93
N GLU A 7 15.04 3.03 5.74
CA GLU A 7 13.97 2.49 6.60
C GLU A 7 12.67 2.14 5.86
N VAL A 8 12.51 2.64 4.63
CA VAL A 8 11.33 2.39 3.80
C VAL A 8 11.73 2.26 2.34
N MET A 9 11.19 1.24 1.67
CA MET A 9 11.17 1.09 0.22
C MET A 9 9.73 0.98 -0.25
N PHE A 10 9.42 1.61 -1.36
CA PHE A 10 8.07 1.58 -1.93
C PHE A 10 8.13 1.66 -3.45
N GLY A 11 7.05 1.24 -4.09
CA GLY A 11 6.91 1.30 -5.52
C GLY A 11 5.54 0.86 -6.00
N VAL A 12 5.42 0.70 -7.31
CA VAL A 12 4.23 0.21 -7.98
C VAL A 12 4.66 -0.72 -9.10
N GLY A 13 4.01 -1.89 -9.21
CA GLY A 13 4.13 -2.77 -10.37
C GLY A 13 2.97 -2.54 -11.33
N ASP A 14 3.22 -2.55 -12.64
CA ASP A 14 2.16 -2.50 -13.64
C ASP A 14 1.44 -3.85 -13.71
N LEU A 15 0.15 -3.89 -13.33
CA LEU A 15 -0.67 -5.10 -13.47
C LEU A 15 -1.35 -5.16 -14.83
N ASN A 16 -1.86 -4.02 -15.30
CA ASN A 16 -2.44 -3.87 -16.62
C ASN A 16 -2.30 -2.40 -17.07
N VAL A 17 -1.36 -2.16 -17.97
CA VAL A 17 -1.05 -0.80 -18.46
C VAL A 17 -2.23 -0.19 -19.22
N LEU A 18 -2.90 -0.96 -20.08
CA LEU A 18 -4.01 -0.47 -20.91
C LEU A 18 -5.22 -0.08 -20.07
N ALA A 19 -5.51 -0.85 -19.01
CA ALA A 19 -6.60 -0.54 -18.08
C ALA A 19 -6.18 0.44 -16.98
N GLY A 20 -4.90 0.81 -16.89
CA GLY A 20 -4.38 1.70 -15.84
C GLY A 20 -4.42 1.07 -14.45
N VAL A 21 -4.12 -0.23 -14.31
CA VAL A 21 -4.14 -0.94 -13.02
C VAL A 21 -2.71 -1.14 -12.50
N GLY A 22 -2.45 -0.63 -11.29
CA GLY A 22 -1.17 -0.73 -10.61
C GLY A 22 -1.25 -1.51 -9.29
N ALA A 23 -0.16 -2.19 -8.94
CA ALA A 23 0.03 -2.86 -7.66
C ALA A 23 1.01 -2.08 -6.78
N PRO A 24 0.53 -1.14 -5.93
CA PRO A 24 1.41 -0.47 -5.00
C PRO A 24 1.94 -1.47 -3.97
N TRP A 25 3.19 -1.30 -3.56
CA TRP A 25 3.83 -2.08 -2.51
C TRP A 25 4.72 -1.18 -1.66
N LEU A 26 4.89 -1.57 -0.41
CA LEU A 26 5.73 -0.88 0.56
C LEU A 26 6.31 -1.89 1.54
N LEU A 27 7.61 -1.76 1.80
CA LEU A 27 8.35 -2.45 2.84
C LEU A 27 8.92 -1.39 3.77
N GLY A 28 8.67 -1.52 5.05
CA GLY A 28 9.16 -0.60 6.07
C GLY A 28 9.67 -1.37 7.28
N THR A 29 10.59 -0.75 8.00
CA THR A 29 11.05 -1.21 9.31
C THR A 29 10.18 -0.61 10.42
N ASP A 30 10.46 -0.99 11.67
CA ASP A 30 9.82 -0.42 12.85
C ASP A 30 10.05 1.10 12.99
N ALA A 31 11.01 1.68 12.27
CA ALA A 31 11.24 3.12 12.24
C ALA A 31 10.05 3.89 11.64
N VAL A 32 9.22 3.24 10.81
CA VAL A 32 7.96 3.80 10.31
C VAL A 32 7.01 4.14 11.45
N GLU A 33 6.90 3.27 12.45
CA GLU A 33 6.01 3.48 13.59
C GLU A 33 6.50 4.62 14.48
N ARG A 34 7.83 4.76 14.61
CA ARG A 34 8.47 5.85 15.38
C ARG A 34 8.28 7.22 14.72
N HIS A 35 8.20 7.26 13.39
CA HIS A 35 8.06 8.48 12.58
C HIS A 35 6.72 8.54 11.84
N TYR A 36 5.67 7.98 12.44
CA TYR A 36 4.40 7.72 11.75
C TYR A 36 3.77 8.98 11.15
N VAL A 37 3.87 10.15 11.80
CA VAL A 37 3.29 11.40 11.27
C VAL A 37 3.88 11.77 9.91
N ALA A 38 5.22 11.70 9.78
CA ALA A 38 5.89 11.97 8.53
C ALA A 38 5.53 10.91 7.48
N PHE A 39 5.53 9.64 7.86
CA PHE A 39 5.14 8.53 7.00
C PHE A 39 3.71 8.68 6.44
N LEU A 40 2.73 9.00 7.29
CA LEU A 40 1.33 9.16 6.90
C LEU A 40 1.14 10.34 5.94
N ARG A 41 1.82 11.48 6.19
CA ARG A 41 1.78 12.63 5.28
C ARG A 41 2.37 12.29 3.91
N CYS A 42 3.51 11.60 3.88
CA CYS A 42 4.13 11.13 2.63
C CYS A 42 3.25 10.11 1.90
N SER A 43 2.54 9.24 2.64
CA SER A 43 1.66 8.23 2.07
C SER A 43 0.53 8.84 1.23
N VAL A 44 -0.05 9.95 1.69
CA VAL A 44 -1.08 10.69 0.95
C VAL A 44 -0.53 11.21 -0.38
N GLY A 45 0.63 11.87 -0.35
CA GLY A 45 1.28 12.37 -1.56
C GLY A 45 1.64 11.26 -2.55
N PHE A 46 2.14 10.12 -2.04
CA PHE A 46 2.43 8.95 -2.86
C PHE A 46 1.17 8.36 -3.51
N ARG A 47 0.09 8.17 -2.73
CA ARG A 47 -1.21 7.71 -3.25
C ARG A 47 -1.71 8.63 -4.36
N ASP A 48 -1.72 9.94 -4.13
CA ASP A 48 -2.23 10.91 -5.10
C ASP A 48 -1.37 10.95 -6.37
N GLN A 49 -0.05 10.74 -6.25
CA GLN A 49 0.83 10.56 -7.39
C GLN A 49 0.50 9.32 -8.20
N LEU A 50 0.26 8.19 -7.54
CA LEU A 50 -0.12 6.96 -8.21
C LEU A 50 -1.47 7.09 -8.92
N LEU A 51 -2.47 7.71 -8.29
CA LEU A 51 -3.79 7.91 -8.89
C LEU A 51 -3.81 8.86 -10.09
N ARG A 52 -2.77 9.68 -10.30
CA ARG A 52 -2.60 10.42 -11.56
C ARG A 52 -2.24 9.52 -12.75
N ARG A 53 -1.72 8.32 -12.50
CA ARG A 53 -1.28 7.36 -13.53
C ARG A 53 -2.17 6.14 -13.64
N TYR A 54 -2.70 5.67 -12.51
CA TYR A 54 -3.49 4.45 -12.43
C TYR A 54 -4.93 4.78 -12.08
N SER A 55 -5.87 4.28 -12.89
CA SER A 55 -7.30 4.34 -12.60
C SER A 55 -7.67 3.46 -11.40
N THR A 56 -6.90 2.40 -11.16
CA THR A 56 -7.10 1.46 -10.05
C THR A 56 -5.76 1.05 -9.44
N LEU A 57 -5.67 1.14 -8.13
CA LEU A 57 -4.58 0.61 -7.32
C LEU A 57 -5.09 -0.60 -6.56
N ARG A 58 -4.45 -1.76 -6.74
CA ARG A 58 -4.81 -2.96 -5.98
C ARG A 58 -3.62 -3.88 -5.74
N ASN A 59 -3.56 -4.46 -4.55
CA ASN A 59 -2.58 -5.49 -4.22
C ASN A 59 -3.12 -6.30 -3.02
N PHE A 60 -2.34 -7.26 -2.55
CA PHE A 60 -2.68 -8.08 -1.39
C PHE A 60 -1.91 -7.63 -0.15
N VAL A 61 -2.57 -7.76 1.01
CA VAL A 61 -1.96 -7.63 2.34
C VAL A 61 -2.25 -8.87 3.15
N ASP A 62 -1.23 -9.40 3.84
CA ASP A 62 -1.37 -10.55 4.73
C ASP A 62 -2.29 -10.18 5.92
N VAL A 63 -3.23 -11.05 6.28
CA VAL A 63 -4.21 -10.79 7.36
C VAL A 63 -3.54 -10.52 8.71
N ARG A 64 -2.33 -11.04 8.92
CA ARG A 64 -1.55 -10.88 10.14
C ARG A 64 -0.94 -9.48 10.25
N ASN A 65 -0.78 -8.75 9.14
CA ASN A 65 -0.20 -7.42 9.13
C ASN A 65 -1.24 -6.35 9.51
N ARG A 66 -1.59 -6.33 10.79
CA ARG A 66 -2.61 -5.43 11.36
C ARG A 66 -2.24 -3.96 11.20
N ALA A 67 -0.96 -3.61 11.22
CA ALA A 67 -0.48 -2.24 11.02
C ALA A 67 -0.77 -1.75 9.61
N SER A 68 -0.36 -2.51 8.59
CA SER A 68 -0.63 -2.19 7.19
C SER A 68 -2.14 -2.16 6.89
N ILE A 69 -2.93 -3.09 7.45
CA ILE A 69 -4.39 -3.08 7.26
C ILE A 69 -5.03 -1.80 7.78
N ARG A 70 -4.64 -1.32 8.98
CA ARG A 70 -5.14 -0.05 9.52
C ARG A 70 -4.72 1.14 8.66
N TRP A 71 -3.46 1.16 8.24
CA TRP A 71 -2.92 2.21 7.38
C TRP A 71 -3.61 2.26 6.02
N LEU A 72 -3.82 1.12 5.36
CA LEU A 72 -4.51 1.03 4.07
C LEU A 72 -5.95 1.57 4.15
N ARG A 73 -6.69 1.19 5.20
CA ARG A 73 -8.04 1.73 5.46
C ARG A 73 -8.02 3.24 5.65
N TRP A 74 -7.10 3.74 6.46
CA TRP A 74 -6.92 5.18 6.68
C TRP A 74 -6.58 5.92 5.38
N LEU A 75 -5.78 5.30 4.50
CA LEU A 75 -5.37 5.87 3.22
C LEU A 75 -6.50 5.86 2.16
N GLY A 76 -7.62 5.19 2.46
CA GLY A 76 -8.84 5.18 1.65
C GLY A 76 -9.12 3.89 0.90
N PHE A 77 -8.28 2.86 1.06
CA PHE A 77 -8.49 1.57 0.39
C PHE A 77 -9.65 0.80 1.00
N THR A 78 -10.42 0.14 0.14
CA THR A 78 -11.34 -0.93 0.55
C THR A 78 -10.57 -2.23 0.65
N LEU A 79 -10.95 -3.12 1.58
CA LEU A 79 -10.34 -4.44 1.73
C LEU A 79 -11.40 -5.52 1.61
N SER A 80 -11.12 -6.55 0.82
CA SER A 80 -11.98 -7.72 0.65
C SER A 80 -12.00 -8.61 1.90
N ASP A 81 -12.86 -9.61 1.87
CA ASP A 81 -12.72 -10.79 2.72
C ASP A 81 -11.41 -11.55 2.43
N PRO A 82 -10.90 -12.31 3.42
CA PRO A 82 -9.68 -13.08 3.24
C PRO A 82 -9.79 -14.12 2.12
N VAL A 83 -8.70 -14.30 1.39
CA VAL A 83 -8.51 -15.36 0.41
C VAL A 83 -7.27 -16.15 0.80
N ALA A 84 -7.38 -17.47 0.80
CA ALA A 84 -6.25 -18.36 1.05
C ALA A 84 -5.37 -18.51 -0.20
N LEU A 85 -4.08 -18.27 -0.04
CA LEU A 85 -3.05 -18.46 -1.06
C LEU A 85 -1.85 -19.18 -0.44
N ARG A 86 -1.57 -20.40 -0.92
CA ARG A 86 -0.43 -21.23 -0.46
C ARG A 86 -0.35 -21.39 1.07
N GLY A 87 -1.50 -21.57 1.72
CA GLY A 87 -1.58 -21.77 3.18
C GLY A 87 -1.56 -20.48 4.02
N HIS A 88 -1.55 -19.31 3.39
CA HIS A 88 -1.63 -18.02 4.06
C HIS A 88 -2.86 -17.24 3.61
N GLU A 89 -3.45 -16.46 4.51
CA GLU A 89 -4.61 -15.64 4.20
C GLU A 89 -4.21 -14.21 3.88
N PHE A 90 -4.77 -13.68 2.80
CA PHE A 90 -4.56 -12.32 2.34
C PHE A 90 -5.88 -11.61 2.09
N ARG A 91 -5.90 -10.29 2.24
CA ARG A 91 -6.99 -9.44 1.77
C ARG A 91 -6.53 -8.70 0.53
N LEU A 92 -7.35 -8.68 -0.51
CA LEU A 92 -7.19 -7.72 -1.61
C LEU A 92 -7.52 -6.35 -1.05
N PHE A 93 -6.65 -5.38 -1.25
CA PHE A 93 -6.98 -3.98 -1.07
C PHE A 93 -7.15 -3.30 -2.43
N GLU A 94 -8.11 -2.39 -2.56
CA GLU A 94 -8.38 -1.67 -3.80
C GLU A 94 -8.74 -0.19 -3.54
N LEU A 95 -8.25 0.70 -4.41
CA LEU A 95 -8.64 2.10 -4.47
C LEU A 95 -8.75 2.50 -5.95
N ARG A 96 -9.84 3.20 -6.29
CA ARG A 96 -10.09 3.70 -7.65
C ARG A 96 -9.99 5.21 -7.66
N SER A 97 -9.45 5.78 -8.74
CA SER A 97 -9.57 7.22 -8.99
C SER A 97 -11.05 7.55 -9.18
N ALA A 98 -11.50 8.63 -8.54
CA ALA A 98 -12.84 9.18 -8.78
C ALA A 98 -13.00 9.70 -10.21
#